data_AF-A0A7S2A2I3-F1
#
_entry.id   AF-A0A7S2A2I3-F1
#
_cell.length_a   1.000
_cell.length_b   1.000
_cell.length_c   1.000
_cell.angle_alpha   90.00
_cell.angle_beta   90.00
_cell.angle_gamma   90.00
#
_symmetry.space_group_name_H-M   'P 1'
#
loop_
_entity.id
_entity.type
_entity.pdbx_description
1 polymer ?
#
loop_
_entity_poly.entity_id
_entity_poly.type
_entity_poly.pdbx_seq_one_letter_code
_entity_poly.pdbx_strand_id
1 'polypeptide(L)'
;SEFEWTSEVSNVLSKVEKFENIGKSNNEHKLLLLKAEIKSRMGEKDDALKKYQLAIAAAEKNGFIHEQAVANERAADFFLRNNDKDKASQYYGEAYSLYLKWG
;
A
#
# COMPACT_ATOMS: atom_id res chain seq x y z
N SER A 1 8.21 -3.85 -21.03
CA SER A 1 7.55 -3.52 -22.32
C SER A 1 6.10 -3.16 -22.06
N GLU A 2 5.39 -2.45 -22.95
CA GLU A 2 3.96 -2.09 -22.78
C GLU A 2 3.04 -3.32 -22.60
N PHE A 3 3.52 -4.50 -23.01
CA PHE A 3 2.85 -5.79 -22.89
C PHE A 3 2.97 -6.45 -21.49
N GLU A 4 4.02 -6.16 -20.72
CA GLU A 4 4.14 -6.65 -19.33
C GLU A 4 3.19 -5.88 -18.40
N TRP A 5 3.06 -4.57 -18.63
CA TRP A 5 2.24 -3.68 -17.80
C TRP A 5 0.75 -4.03 -17.83
N THR A 6 0.21 -4.44 -18.97
CA THR A 6 -1.21 -4.81 -19.10
C THR A 6 -1.56 -6.06 -18.28
N SER A 7 -0.65 -7.04 -18.22
CA SER A 7 -0.86 -8.27 -17.44
C SER A 7 -0.84 -8.02 -15.93
N GLU A 8 0.06 -7.15 -15.47
CA GLU A 8 0.23 -6.86 -14.05
C GLU A 8 -0.90 -5.96 -13.53
N VAL A 9 -1.32 -4.97 -14.32
CA VAL A 9 -2.52 -4.15 -14.03
C VAL A 9 -3.78 -5.02 -14.00
N SER A 10 -3.94 -5.94 -14.95
CA SER A 10 -5.09 -6.86 -14.98
C SER A 10 -5.11 -7.79 -13.75
N ASN A 11 -3.94 -8.25 -13.30
CA ASN A 11 -3.83 -9.07 -12.10
C ASN A 11 -4.20 -8.28 -10.83
N VAL A 12 -3.76 -7.01 -10.73
CA VAL A 12 -4.15 -6.13 -9.63
C VAL A 12 -5.66 -5.81 -9.67
N LEU A 13 -6.23 -5.53 -10.84
CA LEU A 13 -7.66 -5.31 -11.01
C LEU A 13 -8.49 -6.53 -10.57
N SER A 14 -8.06 -7.74 -10.93
CA SER A 14 -8.74 -8.97 -10.50
C SER A 14 -8.73 -9.16 -8.97
N LYS A 15 -7.66 -8.69 -8.30
CA LYS A 15 -7.58 -8.69 -6.83
C LYS A 15 -8.54 -7.64 -6.25
N VAL A 16 -8.63 -6.46 -6.85
CA VAL A 16 -9.57 -5.40 -6.45
C VAL A 16 -11.02 -5.91 -6.50
N GLU A 17 -11.43 -6.54 -7.60
CA GLU A 17 -12.79 -7.08 -7.77
C GLU A 17 -13.13 -8.14 -6.71
N LYS A 18 -12.16 -9.00 -6.36
CA LYS A 18 -12.33 -9.98 -5.29
C LYS A 18 -12.55 -9.32 -3.93
N PHE A 19 -11.78 -8.28 -3.62
CA PHE A 19 -11.92 -7.56 -2.35
C PHE A 19 -13.24 -6.78 -2.24
N GLU A 20 -13.75 -6.26 -3.36
CA GLU A 20 -15.05 -5.60 -3.40
C GLU A 20 -16.21 -6.59 -3.13
N ASN A 21 -16.09 -7.84 -3.57
CA ASN A 21 -17.10 -8.88 -3.34
C ASN A 21 -17.12 -9.46 -1.92
N ILE A 22 -16.01 -9.41 -1.17
CA ILE A 22 -15.90 -10.02 0.17
C ILE A 22 -16.38 -9.08 1.30
N GLY A 23 -16.71 -7.82 0.97
CA GLY A 23 -17.24 -6.83 1.91
C GLY A 23 -16.29 -5.65 2.11
N LYS A 24 -16.78 -4.44 1.83
CA LYS A 24 -15.99 -3.19 1.75
C LYS A 24 -15.25 -2.82 3.05
N SER A 25 -15.80 -3.14 4.23
CA SER A 25 -15.24 -2.64 5.50
C SER A 25 -13.92 -3.32 5.89
N ASN A 26 -13.80 -4.64 5.71
CA ASN A 26 -12.57 -5.35 6.08
C ASN A 26 -11.45 -5.21 5.05
N ASN A 27 -11.77 -4.78 3.82
CA ASN A 27 -10.80 -4.77 2.71
C ASN A 27 -10.42 -3.36 2.23
N GLU A 28 -10.94 -2.30 2.86
CA GLU A 28 -10.68 -0.92 2.43
C GLU A 28 -9.17 -0.60 2.38
N HIS A 29 -8.43 -0.95 3.43
CA HIS A 29 -6.99 -0.73 3.50
C HIS A 29 -6.23 -1.46 2.38
N LYS A 30 -6.63 -2.70 2.05
CA LYS A 30 -6.05 -3.49 0.95
C LYS A 30 -6.32 -2.85 -0.40
N LEU A 31 -7.54 -2.38 -0.61
CA LEU A 31 -7.93 -1.69 -1.84
C LEU A 31 -7.14 -0.39 -2.03
N LEU A 32 -6.98 0.39 -0.96
CA LEU A 32 -6.19 1.62 -0.97
C LEU A 32 -4.72 1.33 -1.26
N LEU A 33 -4.15 0.29 -0.66
CA LEU A 33 -2.77 -0.12 -0.88
C LEU A 33 -2.52 -0.55 -2.34
N LEU A 34 -3.43 -1.34 -2.93
CA LEU A 34 -3.34 -1.70 -4.35
C LEU A 34 -3.42 -0.47 -5.26
N LYS A 35 -4.31 0.47 -4.97
CA LYS A 35 -4.41 1.74 -5.71
C LYS A 35 -3.13 2.57 -5.58
N ALA A 36 -2.48 2.55 -4.42
CA ALA A 36 -1.20 3.21 -4.20
C ALA A 36 -0.09 2.62 -5.08
N GLU A 37 0.01 1.29 -5.15
CA GLU A 37 1.00 0.61 -6.00
C GLU A 37 0.76 0.88 -7.49
N ILE A 38 -0.50 0.84 -7.96
CA ILE A 38 -0.83 1.18 -9.36
C ILE A 38 -0.36 2.60 -9.68
N LYS A 39 -0.75 3.58 -8.86
CA LYS A 39 -0.37 4.99 -9.05
C LYS A 39 1.15 5.18 -8.99
N SER A 40 1.83 4.48 -8.09
CA SER A 40 3.28 4.47 -8.01
C SER A 40 3.93 3.96 -9.31
N ARG A 41 3.40 2.90 -9.91
CA ARG A 41 3.91 2.34 -11.17
C ARG A 41 3.61 3.22 -12.38
N MET A 42 2.51 3.95 -12.33
CA MET A 42 2.13 4.94 -13.35
C MET A 42 2.95 6.25 -13.25
N GLY A 43 3.82 6.39 -12.24
CA GLY A 43 4.57 7.62 -12.01
C GLY A 43 3.76 8.75 -11.38
N GLU A 44 2.51 8.48 -10.97
CA GLU A 44 1.62 9.43 -10.30
C GLU A 44 1.93 9.52 -8.80
N LYS A 45 3.05 10.18 -8.48
CA LYS A 45 3.64 10.16 -7.13
C LYS A 45 2.74 10.70 -6.03
N ASP A 46 2.08 11.84 -6.26
CA ASP A 46 1.23 12.49 -5.26
C ASP A 46 0.00 11.65 -4.94
N ASP A 47 -0.62 11.08 -5.97
CA ASP A 47 -1.75 10.18 -5.84
C ASP A 47 -1.34 8.89 -5.12
N ALA A 48 -0.18 8.31 -5.47
CA ALA A 48 0.34 7.12 -4.80
C ALA A 48 0.54 7.37 -3.30
N LEU A 49 1.19 8.48 -2.94
CA LEU A 49 1.41 8.86 -1.55
C LEU A 49 0.09 9.02 -0.79
N LYS A 50 -0.87 9.74 -1.37
CA LYS A 50 -2.19 9.91 -0.77
C LYS A 50 -2.88 8.58 -0.52
N LYS A 51 -2.75 7.61 -1.44
CA LYS A 51 -3.32 6.28 -1.27
C LYS A 51 -2.59 5.45 -0.21
N TYR A 52 -1.26 5.53 -0.10
CA TYR A 52 -0.52 4.87 0.99
C TYR A 52 -0.97 5.39 2.36
N GLN A 53 -1.05 6.72 2.52
CA GLN A 53 -1.49 7.33 3.79
C GLN A 53 -2.91 6.91 4.17
N LEU A 54 -3.83 6.88 3.19
CA LEU A 54 -5.19 6.38 3.41
C LEU A 54 -5.20 4.89 3.78
N ALA A 55 -4.36 4.06 3.15
CA ALA A 55 -4.29 2.63 3.47
C ALA A 55 -3.81 2.39 4.91
N ILE A 56 -2.77 3.11 5.34
CA ILE A 56 -2.23 3.07 6.71
C ILE A 56 -3.31 3.48 7.71
N ALA A 57 -3.95 4.64 7.49
CA ALA A 57 -5.01 5.14 8.37
C ALA A 57 -6.22 4.19 8.45
N ALA A 58 -6.60 3.58 7.32
CA ALA A 58 -7.70 2.62 7.29
C ALA A 58 -7.36 1.32 8.05
N ALA A 59 -6.13 0.83 7.93
CA ALA A 59 -5.67 -0.33 8.69
C ALA A 59 -5.61 -0.04 10.20
N GLU A 60 -5.05 1.12 10.57
CA GLU A 60 -4.98 1.59 11.95
C GLU A 60 -6.36 1.71 12.59
N LYS A 61 -7.29 2.42 11.92
CA LYS A 61 -8.66 2.65 12.40
C LYS A 61 -9.41 1.35 12.72
N ASN A 62 -9.15 0.30 11.95
CA ASN A 62 -9.81 -1.01 12.13
C ASN A 62 -8.98 -1.99 12.97
N GLY A 63 -7.84 -1.56 13.52
CA GLY A 63 -6.99 -2.39 14.38
C GLY A 63 -6.22 -3.49 13.65
N PHE A 64 -6.06 -3.40 12.32
CA PHE A 64 -5.31 -4.37 11.53
C PHE A 64 -3.80 -4.07 11.59
N ILE A 65 -3.17 -4.35 12.73
CA ILE A 65 -1.77 -3.97 13.02
C ILE A 65 -0.81 -4.53 11.96
N HIS A 66 -0.93 -5.81 11.60
CA HIS A 66 -0.10 -6.42 10.56
C HIS A 66 -0.27 -5.73 9.19
N GLU A 67 -1.50 -5.40 8.81
CA GLU A 67 -1.80 -4.76 7.53
C GLU A 67 -1.33 -3.29 7.52
N GLN A 68 -1.38 -2.61 8.67
CA GLN A 68 -0.79 -1.28 8.85
C GLN A 68 0.73 -1.33 8.68
N ALA A 69 1.39 -2.37 9.20
CA ALA A 69 2.82 -2.58 9.05
C ALA A 69 3.19 -2.79 7.57
N VAL A 70 2.46 -3.66 6.86
CA VAL A 70 2.64 -3.88 5.43
C VAL A 70 2.45 -2.59 4.63
N ALA A 71 1.40 -1.80 4.93
CA ALA A 71 1.18 -0.54 4.23
C ALA A 71 2.31 0.48 4.44
N ASN A 72 2.89 0.53 5.64
CA ASN A 72 4.08 1.33 5.93
C ASN A 72 5.32 0.83 5.18
N GLU A 73 5.57 -0.48 5.14
CA GLU A 73 6.69 -1.07 4.39
C GLU A 73 6.61 -0.73 2.89
N ARG A 74 5.43 -0.83 2.30
CA ARG A 74 5.21 -0.46 0.89
C ARG A 74 5.39 1.04 0.61
N ALA A 75 4.98 1.89 1.55
CA ALA A 75 5.24 3.32 1.49
C ALA A 75 6.75 3.62 1.58
N ALA A 76 7.48 2.90 2.44
CA ALA A 76 8.93 3.00 2.53
C ALA A 76 9.62 2.62 1.21
N ASP A 77 9.23 1.48 0.62
CA ASP A 77 9.71 1.05 -0.70
C ASP A 77 9.43 2.09 -1.79
N PHE A 78 8.26 2.75 -1.74
CA PHE A 78 7.92 3.84 -2.64
C PHE A 78 8.89 5.02 -2.50
N PHE A 79 9.17 5.48 -1.28
CA PHE A 79 10.11 6.57 -1.06
C PHE A 79 11.55 6.19 -1.45
N LEU A 80 11.97 4.97 -1.14
CA LEU A 80 13.29 4.46 -1.52
C LEU A 80 13.47 4.45 -3.04
N ARG A 81 12.48 3.95 -3.79
CA ARG A 81 12.48 3.97 -5.27
C ARG A 81 12.49 5.40 -5.84
N ASN A 82 12.04 6.38 -5.07
CA ASN A 82 12.03 7.80 -5.43
C ASN A 82 13.23 8.58 -4.86
N ASN A 83 14.26 7.89 -4.35
CA ASN A 83 15.47 8.47 -3.75
C ASN A 83 15.26 9.33 -2.49
N ASP A 84 14.13 9.18 -1.79
CA ASP A 84 13.85 9.87 -0.52
C ASP A 84 14.12 8.91 0.66
N LYS A 85 15.40 8.78 1.02
CA LYS A 85 15.86 7.82 2.05
C LYS A 85 15.36 8.18 3.45
N ASP A 86 15.21 9.47 3.74
CA ASP A 86 14.80 9.94 5.06
C ASP A 86 13.35 9.52 5.33
N LYS A 87 12.44 9.73 4.37
CA LYS A 87 11.07 9.22 4.49
C LYS A 87 11.01 7.71 4.46
N ALA A 88 11.80 7.05 3.60
CA ALA A 88 11.85 5.59 3.59
C ALA A 88 12.20 5.03 4.97
N SER A 89 13.20 5.61 5.63
CA SER A 89 13.61 5.20 6.98
C SER A 89 12.50 5.41 8.03
N GLN A 90 11.75 6.52 7.94
CA GLN A 90 10.62 6.78 8.84
C GLN A 90 9.54 5.69 8.72
N TYR A 91 9.10 5.41 7.48
CA TYR A 91 8.08 4.40 7.23
C TYR A 91 8.53 2.97 7.59
N TYR A 92 9.79 2.61 7.33
CA TYR A 92 10.32 1.31 7.82
C TYR A 92 10.37 1.23 9.34
N GLY A 93 10.70 2.33 10.03
CA GLY A 93 10.70 2.38 11.49
C GLY A 93 9.30 2.15 12.08
N GLU A 94 8.27 2.73 11.46
CA GLU A 94 6.87 2.46 11.83
C GLU A 94 6.46 1.01 11.55
N ALA A 95 6.78 0.49 10.35
CA ALA A 95 6.49 -0.91 10.01
C ALA A 95 7.13 -1.88 10.99
N TYR A 96 8.40 -1.67 11.33
CA TYR A 96 9.13 -2.47 12.31
C TYR A 96 8.46 -2.44 13.69
N SER A 97 8.09 -1.26 14.17
CA SER A 97 7.41 -1.07 15.46
C SER A 97 6.04 -1.79 15.50
N LEU A 98 5.30 -1.76 14.40
CA LEU A 98 4.01 -2.43 14.27
C LEU A 98 4.16 -3.95 14.19
N TYR A 99 5.16 -4.47 13.48
CA TYR A 99 5.46 -5.91 13.47
C TYR A 99 5.87 -6.42 14.86
N LEU A 100 6.66 -5.65 15.63
CA LEU A 100 6.96 -5.97 17.02
C LEU A 100 5.72 -6.02 17.91
N LYS A 101 4.74 -5.14 17.67
CA LYS A 101 3.48 -5.10 18.42
C LYS A 101 2.53 -6.25 18.04
N TRP A 102 2.62 -6.75 16.82
CA TRP A 102 1.78 -7.85 16.32
C TRP A 102 2.26 -9.23 16.78
N GLY A 103 3.56 -9.40 16.97
CA GLY A 103 4.21 -10.64 17.43
C GLY A 103 3.91 -11.02 18.87
#